data_AF-A0A2M7D147-F1
#
_entry.id   AF-A0A2M7D147-F1
#
_cell.length_a   1.000
_cell.length_b   1.000
_cell.length_c   1.000
_cell.angle_alpha   90.00
_cell.angle_beta   90.00
_cell.angle_gamma   90.00
#
_symmetry.space_group_name_H-M   'P 1'
#
loop_
_entity.id
_entity.type
_entity.pdbx_description
1 polymer ?
#
loop_
_entity_poly.entity_id
_entity_poly.type
_entity_poly.pdbx_seq_one_letter_code
_entity_poly.pdbx_strand_id
1 'polypeptide(L)'
;MNREELYKNIDNTQSITQRYLGLSFGKFLTLFAIILALGIYLGVLLYGANSLEVLFGLQEYESYLQTEIYRLKDENAELQREYFELKEISAK
;
A
#
# COMPACT_ATOMS: atom_id res chain seq x y z
N MET A 1 -3.50 21.59 -63.47
CA MET A 1 -3.75 21.37 -62.03
C MET A 1 -2.59 22.00 -61.27
N ASN A 2 -2.84 23.11 -60.57
CA ASN A 2 -1.80 23.92 -59.94
C ASN A 2 -1.27 23.20 -58.69
N ARG A 3 0.05 23.16 -58.46
CA ARG A 3 0.62 22.45 -57.28
C ARG A 3 0.11 23.04 -55.96
N GLU A 4 -0.29 24.31 -55.98
CA GLU A 4 -0.89 25.00 -54.83
C GLU A 4 -2.26 24.43 -54.42
N GLU A 5 -3.04 23.89 -55.37
CA GLU A 5 -4.33 23.25 -55.08
C GLU A 5 -4.16 21.85 -54.45
N LEU A 6 -3.04 21.17 -54.75
CA LEU A 6 -2.69 19.86 -54.20
C LEU A 6 -2.39 19.93 -52.69
N TYR A 7 -1.76 21.01 -52.22
CA TYR A 7 -1.43 21.18 -50.79
C TYR A 7 -2.59 21.73 -49.97
N LYS A 8 -3.58 22.37 -50.61
CA LYS A 8 -4.72 23.00 -49.93
C LYS A 8 -5.69 22.00 -49.29
N ASN A 9 -5.64 20.73 -49.70
CA ASN A 9 -6.49 19.65 -49.20
C ASN A 9 -5.80 18.76 -48.14
N ILE A 10 -4.56 19.06 -47.76
CA ILE A 10 -3.86 18.33 -46.69
C ILE A 10 -4.18 19.06 -45.39
N ASP A 11 -5.23 18.62 -44.70
CA ASP A 11 -5.58 19.11 -43.37
C ASP A 11 -4.48 18.70 -42.37
N ASN A 12 -3.63 19.66 -42.00
CA ASN A 12 -2.44 19.44 -41.17
C ASN A 12 -2.71 19.71 -39.67
N THR A 13 -3.97 19.65 -39.26
CA THR A 13 -4.41 19.92 -37.89
C THR A 13 -4.08 18.72 -36.99
N GLN A 14 -2.81 18.57 -36.61
CA GLN A 14 -2.39 17.56 -35.65
C GLN A 14 -2.73 17.98 -34.22
N SER A 15 -3.29 17.06 -33.42
CA SER A 15 -3.51 17.33 -31.99
C SER A 15 -2.17 17.46 -31.25
N ILE A 16 -2.16 18.19 -30.13
CA ILE A 16 -0.94 18.37 -29.30
C ILE A 16 -0.35 17.01 -28.88
N THR A 17 -1.21 16.04 -28.55
CA THR A 17 -0.80 14.67 -28.19
C THR A 17 -0.16 13.93 -29.36
N GLN A 18 -0.65 14.12 -30.59
CA GLN A 18 -0.05 13.53 -31.79
C GLN A 18 1.31 14.16 -32.08
N ARG A 19 1.43 15.48 -31.91
CA ARG A 19 2.67 16.21 -32.18
C ARG A 19 3.79 15.88 -31.20
N TYR A 20 3.49 15.77 -29.91
CA TYR A 20 4.51 15.51 -28.87
C TYR A 20 4.74 14.03 -28.58
N LEU A 21 3.68 13.20 -28.65
CA LEU A 21 3.74 11.80 -28.23
C LEU A 21 3.56 10.82 -29.39
N GLY A 22 3.24 11.28 -30.60
CA GLY A 22 2.95 10.41 -31.75
C GLY A 22 1.67 9.59 -31.60
N LEU A 23 0.85 9.88 -30.58
CA LEU A 23 -0.35 9.12 -30.23
C LEU A 23 -1.60 9.90 -30.61
N SER A 24 -2.57 9.20 -31.21
CA SER A 24 -3.91 9.74 -31.38
C SER A 24 -4.52 10.07 -30.02
N PHE A 25 -5.33 11.13 -29.98
CA PHE A 25 -5.92 11.64 -28.74
C PHE A 25 -6.66 10.55 -27.94
N GLY A 26 -7.39 9.66 -28.62
CA GLY A 26 -8.06 8.53 -27.98
C GLY A 26 -7.10 7.55 -27.31
N LYS A 27 -6.00 7.16 -27.99
CA LYS A 27 -5.00 6.25 -27.42
C LYS A 27 -4.30 6.87 -26.20
N PHE A 28 -4.01 8.16 -26.27
CA PHE A 28 -3.46 8.91 -25.15
C PHE A 28 -4.40 8.87 -23.94
N LEU A 29 -5.69 9.14 -24.14
CA LEU A 29 -6.67 9.14 -23.05
C LEU A 29 -6.85 7.75 -22.44
N THR A 30 -6.87 6.70 -23.25
CA THR A 30 -6.92 5.31 -22.76
C THR A 30 -5.69 4.99 -21.89
N LEU A 31 -4.49 5.32 -22.36
CA LEU A 31 -3.27 5.09 -21.59
C LEU A 31 -3.27 5.88 -20.27
N PHE A 32 -3.69 7.14 -20.33
CA PHE A 32 -3.82 8.00 -19.15
C PHE A 32 -4.79 7.41 -18.13
N ALA A 33 -5.95 6.93 -18.57
CA ALA A 33 -6.93 6.29 -17.70
C ALA A 33 -6.38 5.01 -17.04
N ILE A 34 -5.61 4.20 -17.78
CA ILE A 34 -4.96 3.00 -17.24
C ILE A 34 -3.95 3.36 -16.15
N ILE A 35 -3.12 4.38 -16.38
CA ILE A 35 -2.13 4.84 -15.40
C ILE A 35 -2.83 5.33 -14.12
N LEU A 36 -3.90 6.11 -14.26
CA LEU A 36 -4.68 6.56 -13.10
C LEU A 36 -5.31 5.38 -12.35
N ALA A 37 -5.91 4.43 -13.06
CA ALA A 37 -6.50 3.24 -12.45
C ALA A 37 -5.45 2.40 -11.69
N LEU A 38 -4.26 2.22 -12.26
CA LEU A 38 -3.15 1.55 -11.60
C LEU A 38 -2.67 2.31 -10.36
N GLY A 39 -2.57 3.64 -10.43
CA GLY A 39 -2.19 4.47 -9.29
C GLY A 39 -3.19 4.34 -8.13
N ILE A 40 -4.48 4.38 -8.42
CA ILE A 40 -5.55 4.17 -7.42
C ILE A 40 -5.47 2.75 -6.85
N TYR A 41 -5.33 1.73 -7.71
CA TYR A 41 -5.23 0.34 -7.28
C TYR A 41 -4.05 0.12 -6.33
N LEU A 42 -2.86 0.63 -6.68
CA LEU A 42 -1.68 0.55 -5.83
C LEU A 42 -1.87 1.31 -4.52
N GLY A 43 -2.51 2.49 -4.55
CA GLY A 43 -2.83 3.24 -3.34
C GLY A 43 -3.71 2.44 -2.37
N VAL A 44 -4.78 1.81 -2.87
CA VAL A 44 -5.67 0.97 -2.05
C VAL A 44 -4.95 -0.28 -1.55
N LEU A 45 -4.13 -0.91 -2.38
CA LEU A 45 -3.36 -2.10 -2.02
C LEU A 45 -2.34 -1.82 -0.91
N LEU A 46 -1.67 -0.67 -0.96
CA LEU A 46 -0.60 -0.32 -0.03
C LEU A 46 -1.10 0.32 1.27
N TYR A 47 -2.19 1.12 1.20
CA TYR A 47 -2.62 1.98 2.31
C TYR A 47 -4.14 1.90 2.64
N GLY A 48 -4.90 1.02 1.99
CA GLY A 48 -6.32 0.79 2.31
C GLY A 48 -6.56 0.03 3.63
N ALA A 49 -7.83 -0.19 3.97
CA ALA A 49 -8.21 -0.90 5.20
C ALA A 49 -7.76 -2.38 5.23
N ASN A 50 -7.61 -3.01 4.06
CA ASN A 50 -7.09 -4.37 3.90
C ASN A 50 -5.76 -4.32 3.14
N SER A 51 -4.84 -3.47 3.60
CA SER A 51 -3.57 -3.20 2.91
C SER A 51 -2.39 -3.93 3.52
N LEU A 52 -1.26 -3.85 2.81
CA LEU A 52 0.02 -4.33 3.30
C LEU A 52 0.48 -3.60 4.57
N GLU A 53 0.22 -2.30 4.69
CA GLU A 53 0.54 -1.55 5.93
C GLU A 53 -0.20 -2.13 7.14
N VAL A 54 -1.51 -2.38 6.99
CA VAL A 54 -2.33 -2.99 8.05
C VAL A 54 -1.83 -4.39 8.38
N LEU A 55 -1.49 -5.20 7.38
CA LEU A 55 -0.95 -6.54 7.59
C LEU A 55 0.36 -6.52 8.40
N PHE A 56 1.30 -5.66 8.04
CA PHE A 56 2.57 -5.56 8.76
C PHE A 56 2.37 -5.05 10.19
N GLY A 57 1.47 -4.07 10.39
CA GLY A 57 1.10 -3.61 11.72
C GLY A 57 0.51 -4.72 12.60
N LEU A 58 -0.34 -5.58 12.02
CA LEU A 58 -0.89 -6.74 12.74
C LEU A 58 0.18 -7.77 13.08
N GLN A 59 1.12 -8.05 12.18
CA GLN A 59 2.22 -8.99 12.44
C GLN A 59 3.17 -8.48 13.54
N GLU A 60 3.50 -7.20 13.52
CA GLU A 60 4.32 -6.58 14.57
C GLU A 60 3.60 -6.62 15.93
N TYR A 61 2.31 -6.29 15.94
CA TYR A 61 1.50 -6.35 17.16
C TYR A 61 1.33 -7.79 17.69
N GLU A 62 1.16 -8.76 16.80
CA GLU A 62 1.15 -10.18 17.17
C GLU A 62 2.47 -10.59 17.82
N SER A 63 3.61 -10.21 17.23
CA SER A 63 4.92 -10.51 17.78
C SER A 63 5.11 -9.87 19.17
N TYR A 64 4.67 -8.62 19.33
CA TYR A 64 4.68 -7.93 20.62
C TYR A 64 3.86 -8.70 21.67
N LEU A 65 2.64 -9.10 21.34
CA LEU A 65 1.77 -9.86 22.24
C LEU A 65 2.38 -11.20 22.63
N GLN A 66 3.02 -11.91 21.70
CA GLN A 66 3.71 -13.16 22.01
C GLN A 66 4.84 -12.94 23.03
N THR A 67 5.66 -11.90 22.84
CA THR A 67 6.71 -11.54 23.82
C THR A 67 6.12 -11.22 25.19
N GLU A 68 5.03 -10.46 25.22
CA GLU A 68 4.37 -10.07 26.47
C GLU A 68 3.78 -11.27 27.22
N ILE A 69 3.23 -12.25 26.49
CA ILE A 69 2.78 -13.51 27.08
C ILE A 69 3.92 -14.24 27.80
N TYR A 70 5.11 -14.32 27.20
CA TYR A 70 6.26 -14.95 27.85
C TYR A 70 6.70 -14.17 29.09
N ARG A 71 6.82 -12.84 28.97
CA ARG A 71 7.19 -11.97 30.08
C ARG A 71 6.25 -12.14 31.28
N LEU A 72 4.95 -12.10 31.04
CA LEU A 72 3.93 -12.26 32.08
C LEU A 72 3.94 -13.66 32.70
N LYS A 73 4.26 -14.70 31.94
CA LYS A 73 4.39 -16.06 32.49
C LYS A 73 5.58 -16.17 33.44
N ASP A 74 6.71 -15.59 33.08
CA ASP A 74 7.92 -15.60 33.91
C ASP A 74 7.68 -14.80 35.21
N GLU A 75 7.10 -13.61 35.10
CA GLU A 75 6.73 -12.77 36.25
C GLU A 75 5.73 -13.49 37.17
N ASN A 76 4.74 -14.17 36.60
CA ASN A 76 3.77 -14.94 37.38
C ASN A 76 4.43 -16.12 38.12
N ALA A 77 5.40 -16.81 37.49
CA ALA A 77 6.14 -17.89 38.14
C ALA A 77 7.00 -17.38 39.32
N GLU A 78 7.64 -16.22 39.17
CA GLU A 78 8.42 -15.58 40.23
C GLU A 78 7.52 -15.15 41.40
N LEU A 79 6.41 -14.48 41.11
CA LEU A 79 5.43 -14.08 42.13
C LEU A 79 4.80 -15.26 42.86
N GLN A 80 4.52 -16.36 42.14
CA GLN A 80 4.02 -17.60 42.77
C GLN A 80 5.05 -18.17 43.73
N ARG A 81 6.34 -18.18 43.36
CA ARG A 81 7.41 -18.63 44.23
C ARG A 81 7.49 -17.79 45.51
N GLU A 82 7.53 -16.46 45.37
CA GLU A 82 7.59 -15.55 46.52
C GLU A 82 6.36 -15.73 47.44
N TYR A 83 5.17 -15.86 46.85
CA TYR A 83 3.95 -16.11 47.60
C TYR A 83 4.02 -17.41 48.42
N PHE A 84 4.56 -18.50 47.87
CA PHE A 84 4.73 -19.74 48.62
C PHE A 84 5.75 -19.60 49.76
N GLU A 85 6.89 -18.94 49.53
CA GLU A 85 7.90 -18.69 50.56
C GLU A 85 7.32 -17.86 51.73
N LEU A 86 6.57 -16.79 51.44
CA LEU A 86 5.91 -15.98 52.45
C LEU A 86 4.82 -16.75 53.22
N LYS A 87 4.05 -17.59 52.51
CA LYS A 87 3.01 -18.42 53.13
C LYS A 87 3.62 -19.43 54.11
N GLU A 88 4.73 -20.06 53.76
CA GLU A 88 5.46 -20.97 54.65
C GLU A 88 5.97 -20.26 55.91
N ILE A 89 6.50 -19.04 55.78
CA ILE A 89 6.95 -18.23 56.92
C ILE A 89 5.77 -17.88 57.84
N SER A 90 4.63 -17.45 57.28
CA SER A 90 3.45 -17.04 58.06
C SER A 90 2.73 -18.19 58.79
N ALA A 91 2.94 -19.43 58.33
CA ALA A 91 2.32 -20.62 58.90
C ALA A 91 3.14 -21.23 60.06
N LYS A 92 4.35 -20.72 60.31
CA LYS A 92 5.17 -21.04 61.48
C LYS A 92 4.89 -20.08 62.63
#